data_AF-A0A932LSS4-F1
#
_entry.id   AF-A0A932LSS4-F1
#
_cell.length_a   1.000
_cell.length_b   1.000
_cell.length_c   1.000
_cell.angle_alpha   90.00
_cell.angle_beta   90.00
_cell.angle_gamma   90.00
#
_symmetry.space_group_name_H-M   'P 1'
#
loop_
_entity.id
_entity.type
_entity.pdbx_description
1 polymer ?
#
loop_
_entity_poly.entity_id
_entity_poly.type
_entity_poly.pdbx_seq_one_letter_code
_entity_poly.pdbx_strand_id
1 'polypeptide(L)'
;MAGKSEIAKRFRQLEPWLDEHMRRLWAAAESSALGRGGISLVARATGVSRRAIGVGRSELEQKPAKALPPKIAIRKPGGGRKKTLTKDPALLRDLEKLVEPVTRGDPESPLRWTCKSVRRLAEELRRKGHPVSHTLVAELLHQQKYSLQANRKTTEGSSHPDRNAQFEHINAKAEEFLKLGQPAISVDTKKKEQVGDYKNGGREWRPKGQPEPVRVHDFAKQKDVPYGVYDLGQDAGWVSVGTDHDTAAFAVESIRRWWNTMGQTSYPEARQLLITADGGGSNGSRVRLWKLELQRLADQTGLEISVCHFPPGTSKWNKIEHRLFSFITQNWRGKPLVSHEVIVNLIAATTTRTGLHVKSQLDTGTYPKGIKVSKAEFATIRLQPDAFHGDWNYSIARRT
;
A
#
# COMPACT_ATOMS: atom_id res chain seq x y z
N MET A 1 9.65 31.90 60.56
CA MET A 1 10.17 30.94 59.55
C MET A 1 9.07 29.94 59.25
N ALA A 2 8.69 29.77 57.98
CA ALA A 2 7.64 28.81 57.61
C ALA A 2 8.05 27.39 58.03
N GLY A 3 7.17 26.70 58.76
CA GLY A 3 7.42 25.33 59.22
C GLY A 3 7.35 24.32 58.07
N LYS A 4 7.96 23.14 58.25
CA LYS A 4 7.92 22.02 57.27
C LYS A 4 6.49 21.72 56.76
N SER A 5 5.50 21.80 57.65
CA SER A 5 4.08 21.55 57.36
C SER A 5 3.49 22.58 56.40
N GLU A 6 3.88 23.84 56.53
CA GLU A 6 3.36 24.95 55.73
C GLU A 6 3.89 24.89 54.29
N ILE A 7 5.19 24.62 54.13
CA ILE A 7 5.83 24.40 52.83
C ILE A 7 5.17 23.22 52.10
N ALA A 8 4.94 22.11 52.80
CA ALA A 8 4.29 20.93 52.24
C ALA A 8 2.82 21.17 51.84
N LYS A 9 2.11 22.06 52.55
CA LYS A 9 0.73 22.45 52.22
C LYS A 9 0.68 23.28 50.94
N ARG A 10 1.54 24.31 50.83
CA ARG A 10 1.61 25.17 49.62
C ARG A 10 2.04 24.38 48.39
N PHE A 11 3.02 23.48 48.53
CA PHE A 11 3.48 22.65 47.42
C PHE A 11 2.38 21.72 46.89
N ARG A 12 1.65 21.03 47.78
CA ARG A 12 0.56 20.11 47.38
C ARG A 12 -0.59 20.81 46.67
N GLN A 13 -0.87 22.08 47.00
CA GLN A 13 -1.90 22.85 46.31
C GLN A 13 -1.54 23.16 44.85
N LEU A 14 -0.24 23.34 44.56
CA LEU A 14 0.25 23.66 43.23
C LEU A 14 0.70 22.41 42.45
N GLU A 15 1.07 21.32 43.12
CA GLU A 15 1.63 20.12 42.51
C GLU A 15 0.89 19.58 41.27
N PRO A 16 -0.46 19.56 41.22
CA PRO A 16 -1.18 19.09 40.02
C PRO A 16 -0.95 19.95 38.77
N TRP A 17 -0.57 21.21 38.95
CA TRP A 17 -0.43 22.22 37.90
C TRP A 17 1.02 22.44 37.48
N LEU A 18 1.99 21.84 38.17
CA LEU A 18 3.42 22.06 37.94
C LEU A 18 4.05 20.89 37.16
N ASP A 19 4.74 21.21 36.07
CA ASP A 19 5.63 20.25 35.41
C ASP A 19 6.93 20.03 36.21
N GLU A 20 7.80 19.14 35.73
CA GLU A 20 9.06 18.79 36.42
C GLU A 20 10.00 20.01 36.57
N HIS A 21 9.98 20.93 35.61
CA HIS A 21 10.81 22.14 35.64
C HIS A 21 10.25 23.17 36.62
N MET A 22 8.94 23.41 36.57
CA MET A 22 8.24 24.34 37.47
C MET A 22 8.32 23.88 38.93
N ARG A 23 8.17 22.58 39.20
CA ARG A 23 8.37 22.02 40.56
C ARG A 23 9.77 22.30 41.10
N ARG A 24 10.78 22.14 40.25
CA ARG A 24 12.18 22.40 40.60
C ARG A 24 12.43 23.87 40.91
N LEU A 25 11.91 24.78 40.08
CA LEU A 25 12.06 26.23 40.27
C LEU A 25 11.33 26.72 41.51
N TRP A 26 10.11 26.24 41.76
CA TRP A 26 9.35 26.61 42.95
C TRP A 26 10.07 26.17 44.24
N ALA A 27 10.54 24.92 44.28
CA ALA A 27 11.29 24.41 45.43
C ALA A 27 12.62 25.15 45.63
N ALA A 28 13.28 25.58 44.56
CA ALA A 28 14.48 26.40 44.62
C ALA A 28 14.21 27.80 45.18
N ALA A 29 13.12 28.46 44.76
CA ALA A 29 12.72 29.77 45.26
C ALA A 29 12.39 29.72 46.77
N GLU A 30 11.57 28.76 47.20
CA GLU A 30 11.25 28.54 48.62
C GLU A 30 12.52 28.23 49.44
N SER A 31 13.43 27.43 48.90
CA SER A 31 14.68 27.12 49.61
C SER A 31 15.61 28.33 49.75
N SER A 32 15.52 29.29 48.84
CA SER A 32 16.33 30.52 48.85
C SER A 32 15.79 31.51 49.87
N ALA A 33 14.47 31.64 49.99
CA ALA A 33 13.80 32.48 50.99
C ALA A 33 14.08 32.03 52.44
N LEU A 34 14.32 30.73 52.65
CA LEU A 34 14.59 30.14 53.97
C LEU A 34 16.06 30.21 54.42
N GLY A 35 16.99 30.63 53.54
CA GLY A 35 18.40 30.78 53.88
C GLY A 35 19.13 29.46 54.22
N ARG A 36 19.95 29.46 55.27
CA ARG A 36 20.83 28.33 55.63
C ARG A 36 20.00 27.11 56.04
N GLY A 37 20.17 25.99 55.33
CA GLY A 37 19.42 24.76 55.56
C GLY A 37 18.08 24.66 54.82
N GLY A 38 17.67 25.71 54.08
CA GLY A 38 16.43 25.74 53.31
C GLY A 38 16.29 24.58 52.32
N ILE A 39 17.37 24.19 51.63
CA ILE A 39 17.37 23.05 50.68
C ILE A 39 16.95 21.75 51.38
N SER A 40 17.49 21.48 52.57
CA SER A 40 17.17 20.26 53.33
C SER A 40 15.77 20.29 53.94
N LEU A 41 15.26 21.47 54.26
CA LEU A 41 13.89 21.63 54.77
C LEU A 41 12.86 21.43 53.64
N VAL A 42 13.06 22.10 52.51
CA VAL A 42 12.17 22.02 51.33
C VAL A 42 12.20 20.62 50.71
N ALA A 43 13.37 19.98 50.61
CA ALA A 43 13.46 18.59 50.13
C ALA A 43 12.62 17.63 50.99
N ARG A 44 12.69 17.79 52.33
CA ARG A 44 11.88 16.97 53.26
C ARG A 44 10.38 17.30 53.23
N ALA A 45 10.01 18.52 52.83
CA ALA A 45 8.61 18.95 52.76
C ALA A 45 7.93 18.60 51.44
N THR A 46 8.69 18.58 50.34
CA THR A 46 8.15 18.44 48.96
C THR A 46 8.50 17.12 48.29
N GLY A 47 9.48 16.37 48.80
CA GLY A 47 10.00 15.16 48.15
C GLY A 47 10.93 15.44 46.97
N VAL A 48 11.13 16.71 46.59
CA VAL A 48 12.07 17.08 45.52
C VAL A 48 13.50 16.86 46.01
N SER A 49 14.32 16.19 45.20
CA SER A 49 15.71 15.89 45.58
C SER A 49 16.52 17.16 45.86
N ARG A 50 17.39 17.12 46.87
CA ARG A 50 18.31 18.24 47.20
C ARG A 50 19.13 18.69 45.97
N ARG A 51 19.52 17.74 45.12
CA ARG A 51 20.23 18.01 43.86
C ARG A 51 19.39 18.82 42.88
N ALA A 52 18.11 18.45 42.69
CA ALA A 52 17.21 19.19 41.82
C ALA A 52 16.97 20.61 42.34
N ILE A 53 16.74 20.78 43.65
CA ILE A 53 16.61 22.10 44.28
C ILE A 53 17.88 22.95 44.06
N GLY A 54 19.06 22.34 44.21
CA GLY A 54 20.34 23.01 43.93
C GLY A 54 20.45 23.48 42.48
N VAL A 55 20.12 22.63 41.50
CA VAL A 55 20.09 23.00 40.08
C VAL A 55 19.09 24.13 39.82
N GLY A 56 17.90 24.07 40.43
CA GLY A 56 16.88 25.11 40.31
C GLY A 56 17.35 26.47 40.85
N ARG A 57 18.17 26.50 41.92
CA ARG A 57 18.73 27.76 42.44
C ARG A 57 19.71 28.39 41.45
N SER A 58 20.59 27.58 40.88
CA SER A 58 21.51 28.04 39.83
C SER A 58 20.74 28.52 38.58
N GLU A 59 19.63 27.87 38.23
CA GLU A 59 18.74 28.31 37.14
C GLU A 59 18.01 29.64 37.45
N LEU A 60 17.65 29.91 38.71
CA LEU A 60 17.04 31.18 39.13
C LEU A 60 18.04 32.34 39.18
N GLU A 61 19.29 32.07 39.56
CA GLU A 61 20.37 33.07 39.59
C GLU A 61 20.80 33.48 38.17
N GLN A 62 20.68 32.56 37.20
CA GLN A 62 20.85 32.83 35.77
C GLN A 62 19.58 33.53 35.24
N LYS A 63 19.51 34.87 35.35
CA LYS A 63 18.38 35.68 34.83
C LYS A 63 17.98 35.25 33.40
N PRO A 64 16.73 34.86 33.13
CA PRO A 64 16.30 34.55 31.78
C PRO A 64 16.13 35.83 30.96
N ALA A 65 16.79 35.90 29.79
CA ALA A 65 16.50 36.90 28.77
C ALA A 65 15.13 36.59 28.16
N LYS A 66 14.06 37.20 28.70
CA LYS A 66 12.64 37.01 28.33
C LYS A 66 12.13 35.57 28.50
N ALA A 67 10.85 35.46 28.87
CA ALA A 67 10.15 34.18 28.98
C ALA A 67 10.31 33.39 27.66
N LEU A 68 11.04 32.28 27.70
CA LEU A 68 11.15 31.38 26.55
C LEU A 68 9.74 30.86 26.22
N PRO A 69 9.28 30.97 24.96
CA PRO A 69 7.99 30.42 24.56
C PRO A 69 7.98 28.89 24.76
N PRO A 70 6.80 28.27 24.92
CA PRO A 70 6.69 26.87 25.30
C PRO A 70 7.16 25.97 24.15
N LYS A 71 8.45 25.63 24.12
CA LYS A 71 8.97 24.53 23.30
C LYS A 71 8.86 23.25 24.12
N ILE A 72 8.13 22.29 23.56
CA ILE A 72 7.63 21.00 24.08
C ILE A 72 8.71 20.05 24.67
N ALA A 73 9.97 20.47 24.79
CA ALA A 73 11.03 19.65 25.38
C ALA A 73 11.33 20.09 26.82
N ILE A 74 10.65 19.47 27.79
CA ILE A 74 10.83 19.67 29.25
C ILE A 74 12.25 19.25 29.72
N ARG A 75 12.98 18.44 28.94
CA ARG A 75 14.32 17.93 29.28
C ARG A 75 15.40 18.49 28.37
N LYS A 76 16.57 18.77 28.94
CA LYS A 76 17.78 19.10 28.17
C LYS A 76 18.12 17.97 27.17
N PRO A 77 18.75 18.28 26.02
CA PRO A 77 19.31 17.28 25.13
C PRO A 77 20.14 16.25 25.91
N GLY A 78 19.82 14.96 25.78
CA GLY A 78 20.46 13.87 26.53
C GLY A 78 19.72 13.38 27.79
N GLY A 79 18.65 14.05 28.24
CA GLY A 79 17.82 13.62 29.38
C GLY A 79 16.71 12.61 29.05
N GLY A 80 16.61 12.19 27.79
CA GLY A 80 15.65 11.20 27.32
C GLY A 80 16.02 9.76 27.71
N ARG A 81 15.08 8.82 27.51
CA ARG A 81 15.34 7.39 27.65
C ARG A 81 16.54 7.03 26.76
N LYS A 82 17.61 6.45 27.34
CA LYS A 82 18.78 5.97 26.60
C LYS A 82 18.31 5.04 25.46
N LYS A 83 18.86 5.22 24.25
CA LYS A 83 18.52 4.42 23.06
C LYS A 83 18.70 2.93 23.39
N THR A 84 17.79 2.09 22.90
CA THR A 84 17.81 0.63 23.15
C THR A 84 19.14 0.00 22.74
N LEU A 85 19.78 0.50 21.68
CA LEU A 85 21.12 0.11 21.24
C LEU A 85 22.22 0.30 22.30
N THR A 86 22.06 1.25 23.23
CA THR A 86 23.04 1.48 24.31
C THR A 86 22.85 0.50 25.48
N LYS A 87 21.68 -0.16 25.56
CA LYS A 87 21.37 -1.16 26.59
C LYS A 87 21.58 -2.59 26.11
N ASP A 88 21.51 -2.79 24.80
CA ASP A 88 21.61 -4.10 24.16
C ASP A 88 22.57 -4.00 22.96
N PRO A 89 23.89 -4.13 23.21
CA PRO A 89 24.91 -4.04 22.17
C PRO A 89 24.85 -5.21 21.17
N ALA A 90 24.29 -6.35 21.57
CA ALA A 90 24.20 -7.56 20.75
C ALA A 90 23.05 -7.50 19.74
N LEU A 91 22.00 -6.70 20.00
CA LEU A 91 20.83 -6.54 19.14
C LEU A 91 21.17 -6.29 17.66
N LEU A 92 22.12 -5.40 17.39
CA LEU A 92 22.47 -5.03 16.02
C LEU A 92 23.14 -6.21 15.29
N ARG A 93 24.06 -6.90 15.97
CA ARG A 93 24.74 -8.09 15.47
C ARG A 93 23.78 -9.25 15.24
N ASP A 94 22.83 -9.47 16.14
CA ASP A 94 21.85 -10.55 16.00
C ASP A 94 20.75 -10.24 14.99
N LEU A 95 20.44 -8.97 14.76
CA LEU A 95 19.60 -8.52 13.63
C LEU A 95 20.33 -8.77 12.31
N GLU A 96 21.62 -8.45 12.19
CA GLU A 96 22.42 -8.69 10.99
C GLU A 96 22.47 -10.19 10.63
N LYS A 97 22.70 -11.08 11.60
CA LYS A 97 22.66 -12.53 11.39
C LYS A 97 21.29 -13.06 10.91
N LEU A 98 20.20 -12.35 11.19
CA LEU A 98 18.86 -12.71 10.71
C LEU A 98 18.58 -12.17 9.30
N VAL A 99 19.40 -11.24 8.82
CA VAL A 99 19.33 -10.59 7.51
C VAL A 99 20.36 -11.20 6.53
N GLU A 100 21.41 -11.85 7.01
CA GLU A 100 22.40 -12.56 6.17
C GLU A 100 21.88 -13.92 5.64
N PRO A 101 22.14 -14.24 4.35
CA PRO A 101 21.79 -15.54 3.77
C PRO A 101 22.73 -16.65 4.26
N VAL A 102 22.17 -17.76 4.75
CA VAL A 102 22.94 -18.96 5.08
C VAL A 102 23.22 -19.72 3.77
N THR A 103 24.48 -19.69 3.31
CA THR A 103 25.07 -20.37 2.11
C THR A 103 24.69 -19.76 0.75
N ARG A 104 25.59 -19.47 -0.22
CA ARG A 104 26.90 -20.05 -0.58
C ARG A 104 27.72 -19.03 -1.42
N GLY A 105 28.97 -18.77 -1.00
CA GLY A 105 30.12 -18.35 -1.84
C GLY A 105 30.12 -16.95 -2.48
N ASP A 106 30.62 -15.94 -1.77
CA ASP A 106 31.66 -14.97 -2.20
C ASP A 106 31.90 -13.96 -1.05
N PRO A 107 33.13 -13.76 -0.50
CA PRO A 107 33.39 -12.83 0.60
C PRO A 107 33.19 -11.34 0.27
N GLU A 108 33.07 -10.95 -1.00
CA GLU A 108 33.06 -9.53 -1.44
C GLU A 108 31.80 -9.06 -2.19
N SER A 109 30.63 -9.69 -2.02
CA SER A 109 29.38 -9.23 -2.67
C SER A 109 28.42 -8.49 -1.70
N PRO A 110 28.07 -7.20 -1.94
CA PRO A 110 27.32 -6.36 -0.99
C PRO A 110 25.79 -6.55 -1.02
N LEU A 111 25.28 -7.71 -1.45
CA LEU A 111 23.83 -7.95 -1.57
C LEU A 111 23.33 -8.83 -0.42
N ARG A 112 22.94 -8.14 0.66
CA ARG A 112 22.27 -8.72 1.83
C ARG A 112 20.75 -8.66 1.62
N TRP A 113 20.07 -9.79 1.68
CA TRP A 113 18.65 -9.93 1.33
C TRP A 113 17.93 -10.82 2.34
N THR A 114 16.78 -10.36 2.84
CA THR A 114 15.92 -11.16 3.72
C THR A 114 14.47 -11.13 3.23
N CYS A 115 13.86 -12.30 3.09
CA CYS A 115 12.43 -12.45 2.76
C CYS A 115 11.52 -12.33 4.00
N LYS A 116 12.08 -11.96 5.17
CA LYS A 116 11.35 -11.88 6.45
C LYS A 116 10.82 -10.47 6.66
N SER A 117 9.55 -10.35 7.06
CA SER A 117 8.96 -9.07 7.44
C SER A 117 9.57 -8.52 8.73
N VAL A 118 9.53 -7.20 8.91
CA VAL A 118 10.00 -6.52 10.15
C VAL A 118 9.33 -7.03 11.42
N ARG A 119 8.09 -7.55 11.33
CA ARG A 119 7.38 -8.19 12.44
C ARG A 119 7.97 -9.55 12.79
N ARG A 120 8.31 -10.36 11.78
CA ARG A 120 8.95 -11.66 11.96
C ARG A 120 10.38 -11.54 12.50
N LEU A 121 11.12 -10.54 12.03
CA LEU A 121 12.45 -10.21 12.57
C LEU A 121 12.37 -9.80 14.05
N ALA A 122 11.37 -8.99 14.41
CA ALA A 122 11.16 -8.62 15.82
C ALA A 122 10.80 -9.81 16.71
N GLU A 123 9.97 -10.75 16.22
CA GLU A 123 9.65 -11.99 16.95
C GLU A 123 10.87 -12.89 17.15
N GLU A 124 11.70 -13.08 16.11
CA GLU A 124 12.91 -13.90 16.20
C GLU A 124 13.96 -13.24 17.13
N LEU A 125 14.08 -11.92 17.13
CA LEU A 125 14.93 -11.18 18.07
C LEU A 125 14.41 -11.28 19.52
N ARG A 126 13.10 -11.23 19.74
CA ARG A 126 12.51 -11.52 21.07
C ARG A 126 12.82 -12.92 21.53
N ARG A 127 12.76 -13.92 20.63
CA ARG A 127 13.09 -15.31 20.95
C ARG A 127 14.57 -15.48 21.30
N LYS A 128 15.45 -14.61 20.82
CA LYS A 128 16.88 -14.54 21.18
C LYS A 128 17.15 -13.70 22.45
N GLY A 129 16.11 -13.17 23.10
CA GLY A 129 16.23 -12.42 24.35
C GLY A 129 16.22 -10.89 24.21
N HIS A 130 16.02 -10.34 23.00
CA HIS A 130 15.99 -8.90 22.77
C HIS A 130 14.55 -8.34 22.85
N PRO A 131 14.20 -7.49 23.84
CA PRO A 131 12.86 -6.94 23.98
C PRO A 131 12.61 -5.77 22.98
N VAL A 132 12.39 -6.09 21.71
CA VAL A 132 12.26 -5.11 20.61
C VAL A 132 10.89 -5.08 19.95
N SER A 133 10.47 -3.91 19.45
CA SER A 133 9.27 -3.73 18.64
C SER A 133 9.59 -3.79 17.14
N HIS A 134 8.59 -4.09 16.31
CA HIS A 134 8.77 -4.09 14.85
C HIS A 134 9.09 -2.69 14.30
N THR A 135 8.62 -1.63 14.96
CA THR A 135 8.97 -0.23 14.64
C THR A 135 10.45 0.03 14.89
N LEU A 136 10.98 -0.42 16.04
CA LEU A 136 12.40 -0.30 16.34
C LEU A 136 13.25 -1.11 15.34
N VAL A 137 12.81 -2.30 14.96
CA VAL A 137 13.50 -3.09 13.91
C VAL A 137 13.52 -2.35 12.57
N ALA A 138 12.42 -1.71 12.17
CA ALA A 138 12.37 -0.91 10.93
C ALA A 138 13.30 0.32 11.00
N GLU A 139 13.34 1.02 12.14
CA GLU A 139 14.26 2.14 12.36
C GLU A 139 15.73 1.70 12.30
N LEU A 140 16.07 0.56 12.90
CA LEU A 140 17.43 0.00 12.87
C LEU A 140 17.84 -0.42 11.45
N LEU A 141 16.93 -1.02 10.69
CA LEU A 141 17.16 -1.36 9.29
C LEU A 141 17.38 -0.10 8.43
N HIS A 142 16.57 0.95 8.60
CA HIS A 142 16.79 2.22 7.91
C HIS A 142 18.12 2.89 8.28
N GLN A 143 18.53 2.85 9.56
CA GLN A 143 19.83 3.37 10.01
C GLN A 143 21.00 2.63 9.35
N GLN A 144 20.84 1.32 9.13
CA GLN A 144 21.80 0.49 8.41
C GLN A 144 21.65 0.56 6.89
N LYS A 145 20.94 1.59 6.38
CA LYS A 145 20.68 1.84 4.95
C LYS A 145 19.89 0.72 4.24
N TYR A 146 19.28 -0.20 4.96
CA TYR A 146 18.31 -1.12 4.36
C TYR A 146 17.01 -0.37 4.09
N SER A 147 16.42 -0.62 2.94
CA SER A 147 15.10 -0.11 2.56
C SER A 147 14.25 -1.26 2.06
N LEU A 148 12.93 -1.11 2.12
CA LEU A 148 12.01 -2.04 1.49
C LEU A 148 12.20 -1.98 -0.03
N GLN A 149 12.98 -2.91 -0.54
CA GLN A 149 13.16 -3.10 -1.98
C GLN A 149 12.23 -4.22 -2.42
N ALA A 150 11.25 -3.90 -3.26
CA ALA A 150 10.53 -4.93 -4.00
C ALA A 150 11.48 -5.54 -5.04
N ASN A 151 11.33 -6.83 -5.37
CA ASN A 151 12.06 -7.44 -6.49
C ASN A 151 11.82 -6.61 -7.76
N ARG A 152 12.83 -5.88 -8.20
CA ARG A 152 12.78 -5.12 -9.45
C ARG A 152 13.17 -6.07 -10.58
N LYS A 153 12.19 -6.47 -11.39
CA LYS A 153 12.46 -7.03 -12.73
C LYS A 153 13.22 -5.95 -13.50
N THR A 154 14.54 -6.04 -13.53
CA THR A 154 15.45 -5.04 -14.12
C THR A 154 15.89 -5.41 -15.53
N THR A 155 15.65 -6.64 -15.97
CA THR A 155 15.80 -7.06 -17.37
C THR A 155 14.48 -6.90 -18.12
N GLU A 156 14.03 -5.65 -18.27
CA GLU A 156 13.07 -5.28 -19.32
C GLU A 156 13.88 -4.66 -20.46
N GLY A 157 13.74 -5.23 -21.66
CA GLY A 157 14.52 -4.86 -22.84
C GLY A 157 14.45 -3.37 -23.17
N SER A 158 15.53 -2.88 -23.79
CA SER A 158 15.73 -1.56 -24.42
C SER A 158 14.75 -0.46 -24.01
N SER A 159 15.25 0.53 -23.26
CA SER A 159 14.55 1.78 -22.96
C SER A 159 13.92 2.37 -24.22
N HIS A 160 12.61 2.17 -24.42
CA HIS A 160 11.89 2.78 -25.53
C HIS A 160 11.92 4.30 -25.32
N PRO A 161 12.46 5.09 -26.26
CA PRO A 161 12.64 6.53 -26.09
C PRO A 161 11.32 7.26 -25.76
N ASP A 162 10.21 6.77 -26.30
CA ASP A 162 8.89 7.42 -26.14
C ASP A 162 8.08 6.95 -24.93
N ARG A 163 8.65 6.11 -24.06
CA ARG A 163 7.91 5.53 -22.92
C ARG A 163 7.35 6.62 -21.99
N ASN A 164 8.13 7.65 -21.69
CA ASN A 164 7.67 8.72 -20.79
C ASN A 164 6.57 9.57 -21.42
N ALA A 165 6.72 9.91 -22.70
CA ALA A 165 5.72 10.67 -23.45
C ALA A 165 4.38 9.90 -23.54
N GLN A 166 4.42 8.58 -23.70
CA GLN A 166 3.19 7.77 -23.68
C GLN A 166 2.50 7.77 -22.31
N PHE A 167 3.26 7.76 -21.20
CA PHE A 167 2.66 7.88 -19.87
C PHE A 167 2.02 9.25 -19.64
N GLU A 168 2.70 10.32 -20.04
CA GLU A 168 2.18 11.68 -19.96
C GLU A 168 0.90 11.83 -20.79
N HIS A 169 0.86 11.27 -22.01
CA HIS A 169 -0.32 11.25 -22.86
C HIS A 169 -1.49 10.51 -22.21
N ILE A 170 -1.26 9.30 -21.68
CA ILE A 170 -2.30 8.51 -20.98
C ILE A 170 -2.85 9.28 -19.77
N ASN A 171 -1.97 9.89 -18.98
CA ASN A 171 -2.39 10.66 -17.81
C ASN A 171 -3.19 11.89 -18.20
N ALA A 172 -2.75 12.64 -19.22
CA ALA A 172 -3.47 13.81 -19.73
C ALA A 172 -4.87 13.44 -20.23
N LYS A 173 -5.00 12.34 -21.00
CA LYS A 173 -6.30 11.82 -21.47
C LYS A 173 -7.20 11.39 -20.31
N ALA A 174 -6.66 10.69 -19.32
CA ALA A 174 -7.42 10.31 -18.16
C ALA A 174 -7.93 11.52 -17.37
N GLU A 175 -7.10 12.54 -17.16
CA GLU A 175 -7.52 13.78 -16.52
C GLU A 175 -8.58 14.54 -17.33
N GLU A 176 -8.46 14.57 -18.66
CA GLU A 176 -9.45 15.18 -19.56
C GLU A 176 -10.82 14.52 -19.41
N PHE A 177 -10.89 13.19 -19.51
CA PHE A 177 -12.15 12.45 -19.38
C PHE A 177 -12.79 12.64 -18.02
N LEU A 178 -12.00 12.54 -16.94
CA LEU A 178 -12.50 12.70 -15.59
C LEU A 178 -13.01 14.14 -15.34
N LYS A 179 -12.34 15.17 -15.88
CA LYS A 179 -12.82 16.56 -15.81
C LYS A 179 -14.14 16.77 -16.55
N LEU A 180 -14.36 16.05 -17.65
CA LEU A 180 -15.60 16.09 -18.44
C LEU A 180 -16.71 15.17 -17.87
N GLY A 181 -16.50 14.58 -16.70
CA GLY A 181 -17.44 13.63 -16.10
C GLY A 181 -17.61 12.34 -16.93
N GLN A 182 -16.66 12.04 -17.80
CA GLN A 182 -16.64 10.82 -18.60
C GLN A 182 -15.85 9.72 -17.87
N PRO A 183 -16.27 8.45 -17.97
CA PRO A 183 -15.57 7.34 -17.35
C PRO A 183 -14.17 7.13 -17.95
N ALA A 184 -13.20 6.91 -17.08
CA ALA A 184 -11.86 6.43 -17.42
C ALA A 184 -11.58 5.14 -16.65
N ILE A 185 -11.32 4.05 -17.38
CA ILE A 185 -11.08 2.72 -16.81
C ILE A 185 -9.71 2.16 -17.18
N SER A 186 -9.15 1.40 -16.26
CA SER A 186 -7.91 0.65 -16.42
C SER A 186 -8.24 -0.84 -16.40
N VAL A 187 -7.85 -1.57 -17.44
CA VAL A 187 -8.25 -2.96 -17.66
C VAL A 187 -7.04 -3.86 -17.83
N ASP A 188 -7.12 -5.07 -17.29
CA ASP A 188 -6.09 -6.09 -17.45
C ASP A 188 -6.60 -7.48 -17.05
N THR A 189 -5.92 -8.52 -17.53
CA THR A 189 -6.15 -9.90 -17.09
C THR A 189 -5.17 -10.27 -15.99
N LYS A 190 -5.68 -10.65 -14.82
CA LYS A 190 -4.84 -11.21 -13.76
C LYS A 190 -4.29 -12.57 -14.21
N LYS A 191 -3.05 -12.87 -13.83
CA LYS A 191 -2.46 -14.21 -13.99
C LYS A 191 -3.47 -15.29 -13.55
N LYS A 192 -3.65 -16.31 -14.39
CA LYS A 192 -4.57 -17.43 -14.12
C LYS A 192 -4.26 -18.08 -12.78
N GLU A 193 -5.29 -18.23 -11.97
CA GLU A 193 -5.19 -18.88 -10.67
C GLU A 193 -5.69 -20.31 -10.75
N GLN A 194 -5.10 -21.19 -9.94
CA GLN A 194 -5.53 -22.58 -9.84
C GLN A 194 -6.70 -22.67 -8.85
N VAL A 195 -7.81 -23.22 -9.30
CA VAL A 195 -9.02 -23.45 -8.50
C VAL A 195 -8.92 -24.82 -7.84
N GLY A 196 -8.96 -24.86 -6.51
CA GLY A 196 -8.89 -26.09 -5.71
C GLY A 196 -8.21 -25.88 -4.34
N ASP A 197 -8.08 -26.97 -3.58
CA ASP A 197 -7.45 -27.04 -2.25
C ASP A 197 -5.92 -26.80 -2.31
N TYR A 198 -5.44 -25.77 -2.99
CA TYR A 198 -4.02 -25.53 -3.21
C TYR A 198 -3.42 -24.63 -2.15
N LYS A 199 -2.14 -24.85 -1.86
CA LYS A 199 -1.39 -24.06 -0.89
C LYS A 199 -1.09 -22.67 -1.46
N ASN A 200 -1.96 -21.71 -1.16
CA ASN A 200 -1.66 -20.30 -1.38
C ASN A 200 -0.66 -19.79 -0.34
N GLY A 201 0.38 -19.07 -0.79
CA GLY A 201 1.38 -18.51 0.10
C GLY A 201 0.78 -17.53 1.11
N GLY A 202 0.84 -17.85 2.40
CA GLY A 202 0.31 -17.02 3.47
C GLY A 202 0.13 -17.81 4.77
N ARG A 203 -0.16 -17.13 5.88
CA ARG A 203 -0.56 -17.74 7.16
C ARG A 203 -1.77 -16.97 7.68
N GLU A 204 -2.87 -17.66 7.90
CA GLU A 204 -4.07 -17.10 8.53
C GLU A 204 -4.20 -17.61 9.97
N TRP A 205 -4.80 -16.80 10.84
CA TRP A 205 -5.06 -17.19 12.22
C TRP A 205 -6.25 -18.15 12.26
N ARG A 206 -6.03 -19.36 12.76
CA ARG A 206 -7.07 -20.37 13.01
C ARG A 206 -6.99 -20.92 14.43
N PRO A 207 -8.08 -21.49 14.95
CA PRO A 207 -8.05 -22.27 16.19
C PRO A 207 -6.93 -23.30 16.14
N LYS A 208 -6.16 -23.38 17.25
CA LYS A 208 -5.01 -24.27 17.36
C LYS A 208 -5.42 -25.71 17.07
N GLY A 209 -4.75 -26.36 16.13
CA GLY A 209 -5.00 -27.77 15.77
C GLY A 209 -5.99 -28.00 14.62
N GLN A 210 -6.49 -26.94 13.95
CA GLN A 210 -7.40 -27.04 12.80
C GLN A 210 -6.81 -26.39 11.53
N PRO A 211 -5.71 -26.92 10.96
CA PRO A 211 -5.25 -26.48 9.65
C PRO A 211 -6.26 -26.92 8.57
N GLU A 212 -6.48 -26.08 7.56
CA GLU A 212 -7.30 -26.48 6.42
C GLU A 212 -6.52 -27.51 5.59
N PRO A 213 -7.12 -28.69 5.31
CA PRO A 213 -6.46 -29.69 4.47
C PRO A 213 -6.33 -29.14 3.04
N VAL A 214 -5.09 -29.11 2.54
CA VAL A 214 -4.77 -28.75 1.15
C VAL A 214 -4.26 -29.99 0.41
N ARG A 215 -4.64 -30.16 -0.86
CA ARG A 215 -4.22 -31.27 -1.71
C ARG A 215 -2.73 -31.13 -2.07
N VAL A 216 -2.03 -32.27 -2.09
CA VAL A 216 -0.57 -32.37 -2.29
C VAL A 216 -0.17 -32.37 -3.78
N HIS A 217 -1.13 -32.54 -4.71
CA HIS A 217 -0.86 -32.71 -6.14
C HIS A 217 -1.54 -31.63 -7.01
N ASP A 218 -0.72 -30.89 -7.75
CA ASP A 218 -1.08 -29.77 -8.64
C ASP A 218 -1.65 -30.21 -10.00
N PHE A 219 -2.79 -30.90 -10.03
CA PHE A 219 -3.50 -31.20 -11.29
C PHE A 219 -4.92 -30.61 -11.29
N ALA A 220 -5.04 -29.32 -11.60
CA ALA A 220 -6.34 -28.68 -11.85
C ALA A 220 -6.77 -28.91 -13.31
N LYS A 221 -7.96 -29.47 -13.53
CA LYS A 221 -8.62 -29.53 -14.85
C LYS A 221 -9.28 -28.20 -15.26
N GLN A 222 -9.47 -27.25 -14.33
CA GLN A 222 -10.14 -25.97 -14.55
C GLN A 222 -9.28 -24.82 -14.01
N LYS A 223 -9.09 -23.76 -14.80
CA LYS A 223 -8.32 -22.56 -14.43
C LYS A 223 -9.23 -21.36 -14.58
N ASP A 224 -9.34 -20.57 -13.54
CA ASP A 224 -10.07 -19.31 -13.60
C ASP A 224 -9.21 -18.20 -14.17
N VAL A 225 -9.82 -17.38 -15.00
CA VAL A 225 -9.22 -16.19 -15.60
C VAL A 225 -9.94 -14.97 -15.01
N PRO A 226 -9.38 -14.31 -13.98
CA PRO A 226 -9.93 -13.07 -13.48
C PRO A 226 -9.58 -11.94 -14.45
N TYR A 227 -10.58 -11.35 -15.10
CA TYR A 227 -10.42 -10.12 -15.87
C TYR A 227 -10.94 -8.94 -15.05
N GLY A 228 -10.08 -7.94 -14.85
CA GLY A 228 -10.41 -6.80 -14.00
C GLY A 228 -10.65 -5.51 -14.81
N VAL A 229 -11.54 -4.69 -14.27
CA VAL A 229 -11.82 -3.32 -14.70
C VAL A 229 -11.75 -2.44 -13.47
N TYR A 230 -10.83 -1.48 -13.47
CA TYR A 230 -10.69 -0.50 -12.39
C TYR A 230 -11.09 0.88 -12.89
N ASP A 231 -12.10 1.47 -12.25
CA ASP A 231 -12.60 2.81 -12.51
C ASP A 231 -11.76 3.85 -11.76
N LEU A 232 -11.10 4.73 -12.51
CA LEU A 232 -10.20 5.75 -11.96
C LEU A 232 -10.96 6.87 -11.25
N GLY A 233 -12.20 7.16 -11.67
CA GLY A 233 -13.00 8.26 -11.14
C GLY A 233 -13.67 7.88 -9.81
N GLN A 234 -14.18 6.65 -9.74
CA GLN A 234 -14.94 6.17 -8.57
C GLN A 234 -14.12 5.40 -7.53
N ASP A 235 -12.83 5.17 -7.77
CA ASP A 235 -11.99 4.23 -7.00
C ASP A 235 -12.72 2.89 -6.80
N ALA A 236 -13.27 2.34 -7.89
CA ALA A 236 -14.13 1.15 -7.85
C ALA A 236 -13.62 0.07 -8.81
N GLY A 237 -13.72 -1.19 -8.41
CA GLY A 237 -13.28 -2.34 -9.21
C GLY A 237 -14.44 -3.25 -9.61
N TRP A 238 -14.39 -3.76 -10.83
CA TRP A 238 -15.15 -4.93 -11.27
C TRP A 238 -14.21 -6.05 -11.66
N VAL A 239 -14.53 -7.29 -11.29
CA VAL A 239 -13.79 -8.46 -11.75
C VAL A 239 -14.74 -9.54 -12.25
N SER A 240 -14.60 -9.89 -13.52
CA SER A 240 -15.23 -11.09 -14.08
C SER A 240 -14.31 -12.27 -13.85
N VAL A 241 -14.82 -13.33 -13.20
CA VAL A 241 -14.09 -14.59 -13.02
C VAL A 241 -14.53 -15.52 -14.14
N GLY A 242 -13.74 -15.63 -15.21
CA GLY A 242 -14.07 -16.47 -16.36
C GLY A 242 -13.65 -17.92 -16.15
N THR A 243 -14.53 -18.86 -16.49
CA THR A 243 -14.23 -20.30 -16.46
C THR A 243 -13.64 -20.83 -17.78
N ASP A 244 -13.58 -20.00 -18.81
CA ASP A 244 -13.07 -20.34 -20.14
C ASP A 244 -11.77 -19.55 -20.47
N HIS A 245 -11.45 -19.42 -21.74
CA HIS A 245 -10.22 -18.82 -22.22
C HIS A 245 -10.21 -17.29 -22.11
N ASP A 246 -9.05 -16.76 -21.73
CA ASP A 246 -8.71 -15.34 -21.87
C ASP A 246 -8.67 -14.96 -23.37
N THR A 247 -9.75 -14.38 -23.86
CA THR A 247 -9.92 -13.93 -25.25
C THR A 247 -10.36 -12.48 -25.28
N ALA A 248 -10.19 -11.82 -26.42
CA ALA A 248 -10.66 -10.45 -26.62
C ALA A 248 -12.16 -10.30 -26.37
N ALA A 249 -12.97 -11.32 -26.71
CA ALA A 249 -14.40 -11.33 -26.42
C ALA A 249 -14.69 -11.36 -24.92
N PHE A 250 -13.96 -12.16 -24.15
CA PHE A 250 -14.08 -12.19 -22.69
C PHE A 250 -13.65 -10.86 -22.04
N ALA A 251 -12.57 -10.26 -22.54
CA ALA A 251 -12.10 -8.95 -22.08
C ALA A 251 -13.16 -7.86 -22.28
N VAL A 252 -13.77 -7.78 -23.47
CA VAL A 252 -14.83 -6.79 -23.75
C VAL A 252 -16.11 -7.10 -23.00
N GLU A 253 -16.49 -8.38 -22.84
CA GLU A 253 -17.65 -8.75 -22.05
C GLU A 253 -17.50 -8.36 -20.58
N SER A 254 -16.28 -8.43 -20.04
CA SER A 254 -15.98 -7.95 -18.69
C SER A 254 -16.19 -6.43 -18.54
N ILE A 255 -15.84 -5.66 -19.57
CA ILE A 255 -16.10 -4.22 -19.63
C ILE A 255 -17.60 -3.94 -19.76
N ARG A 256 -18.32 -4.73 -20.56
CA ARG A 256 -19.77 -4.65 -20.71
C ARG A 256 -20.49 -4.87 -19.37
N ARG A 257 -20.10 -5.90 -18.62
CA ARG A 257 -20.67 -6.18 -17.29
C ARG A 257 -20.38 -5.08 -16.29
N TRP A 258 -19.16 -4.55 -16.28
CA TRP A 258 -18.84 -3.36 -15.48
C TRP A 258 -19.75 -2.17 -15.85
N TRP A 259 -19.91 -1.88 -17.14
CA TRP A 259 -20.76 -0.77 -17.60
C TRP A 259 -22.20 -0.94 -17.13
N ASN A 260 -22.81 -2.11 -17.38
CA ASN A 260 -24.21 -2.37 -17.03
C ASN A 260 -24.47 -2.39 -15.51
N THR A 261 -23.47 -2.76 -14.71
CA THR A 261 -23.65 -2.97 -13.25
C THR A 261 -23.23 -1.76 -12.42
N MET A 262 -22.25 -0.99 -12.91
CA MET A 262 -21.58 0.07 -12.14
C MET A 262 -21.43 1.35 -12.96
N GLY A 263 -20.93 1.25 -14.19
CA GLY A 263 -20.57 2.40 -15.02
C GLY A 263 -21.77 3.27 -15.39
N GLN A 264 -22.85 2.68 -15.93
CA GLN A 264 -24.02 3.42 -16.41
C GLN A 264 -24.71 4.21 -15.29
N THR A 265 -24.83 3.63 -14.09
CA THR A 265 -25.42 4.31 -12.92
C THR A 265 -24.51 5.44 -12.41
N SER A 266 -23.19 5.26 -12.49
CA SER A 266 -22.22 6.23 -12.01
C SER A 266 -22.03 7.40 -12.99
N TYR A 267 -22.23 7.17 -14.29
CA TYR A 267 -22.02 8.13 -15.36
C TYR A 267 -23.24 8.16 -16.31
N PRO A 268 -24.40 8.67 -15.86
CA PRO A 268 -25.65 8.63 -16.64
C PRO A 268 -25.59 9.48 -17.92
N GLU A 269 -24.74 10.51 -17.96
CA GLU A 269 -24.56 11.40 -19.11
C GLU A 269 -23.31 11.08 -19.94
N ALA A 270 -22.67 9.93 -19.69
CA ALA A 270 -21.48 9.54 -20.45
C ALA A 270 -21.80 9.40 -21.94
N ARG A 271 -20.93 9.99 -22.76
CA ARG A 271 -20.91 9.85 -24.22
C ARG A 271 -19.62 9.20 -24.70
N GLN A 272 -18.59 9.20 -23.86
CA GLN A 272 -17.26 8.70 -24.19
C GLN A 272 -16.74 7.83 -23.05
N LEU A 273 -15.90 6.85 -23.37
CA LEU A 273 -15.21 5.98 -22.43
C LEU A 273 -13.73 5.90 -22.77
N LEU A 274 -12.86 6.20 -21.80
CA LEU A 274 -11.43 5.97 -21.95
C LEU A 274 -11.06 4.63 -21.34
N ILE A 275 -10.32 3.80 -22.09
CA ILE A 275 -9.79 2.51 -21.67
C ILE A 275 -8.27 2.55 -21.74
N THR A 276 -7.61 2.39 -20.59
CA THR A 276 -6.15 2.18 -20.54
C THR A 276 -5.88 0.70 -20.37
N ALA A 277 -5.10 0.10 -21.28
CA ALA A 277 -4.85 -1.34 -21.30
C ALA A 277 -3.37 -1.65 -21.57
N ASP A 278 -2.96 -2.86 -21.19
CA ASP A 278 -1.65 -3.36 -21.59
C ASP A 278 -1.62 -3.67 -23.09
N GLY A 279 -0.44 -3.61 -23.70
CA GLY A 279 -0.29 -3.84 -25.15
C GLY A 279 -0.29 -5.32 -25.57
N GLY A 280 -0.52 -6.27 -24.66
CA GLY A 280 -0.36 -7.71 -24.91
C GLY A 280 -1.56 -8.55 -24.49
N GLY A 281 -1.65 -9.80 -24.96
CA GLY A 281 -2.73 -10.71 -24.58
C GLY A 281 -4.06 -10.45 -25.30
N SER A 282 -5.17 -10.62 -24.60
CA SER A 282 -6.54 -10.52 -25.12
C SER A 282 -6.96 -9.09 -25.51
N ASN A 283 -6.38 -8.09 -24.85
CA ASN A 283 -6.63 -6.67 -25.06
C ASN A 283 -5.50 -5.97 -25.83
N GLY A 284 -4.62 -6.71 -26.51
CA GLY A 284 -3.46 -6.11 -27.18
C GLY A 284 -3.82 -5.21 -28.38
N SER A 285 -3.00 -4.18 -28.61
CA SER A 285 -3.22 -3.15 -29.63
C SER A 285 -3.32 -3.68 -31.08
N ARG A 286 -2.65 -4.81 -31.35
CA ARG A 286 -2.62 -5.49 -32.66
C ARG A 286 -3.77 -6.50 -32.84
N VAL A 287 -4.54 -6.77 -31.79
CA VAL A 287 -5.59 -7.81 -31.82
C VAL A 287 -6.82 -7.25 -32.54
N ARG A 288 -7.13 -7.80 -33.72
CA ARG A 288 -8.28 -7.36 -34.51
C ARG A 288 -9.62 -7.66 -33.84
N LEU A 289 -9.71 -8.82 -33.16
CA LEU A 289 -10.92 -9.21 -32.44
C LEU A 289 -11.24 -8.24 -31.31
N TRP A 290 -10.24 -7.76 -30.59
CA TRP A 290 -10.40 -6.72 -29.57
C TRP A 290 -11.08 -5.47 -30.12
N LYS A 291 -10.57 -4.96 -31.25
CA LYS A 291 -11.16 -3.79 -31.92
C LYS A 291 -12.59 -4.04 -32.42
N LEU A 292 -12.88 -5.24 -32.93
CA LEU A 292 -14.21 -5.61 -33.40
C LEU A 292 -15.22 -5.72 -32.25
N GLU A 293 -14.82 -6.35 -31.13
CA GLU A 293 -15.69 -6.48 -29.96
C GLU A 293 -15.91 -5.12 -29.29
N LEU A 294 -14.88 -4.25 -29.22
CA LEU A 294 -15.04 -2.87 -28.76
C LEU A 294 -16.01 -2.07 -29.64
N GLN A 295 -15.99 -2.27 -30.95
CA GLN A 295 -16.99 -1.65 -31.83
C GLN A 295 -18.40 -2.11 -31.49
N ARG A 296 -18.62 -3.41 -31.26
CA ARG A 296 -19.94 -3.92 -30.83
C ARG A 296 -20.34 -3.36 -29.47
N LEU A 297 -19.39 -3.17 -28.57
CA LEU A 297 -19.64 -2.51 -27.29
C LEU A 297 -20.07 -1.05 -27.50
N ALA A 298 -19.34 -0.28 -28.32
CA ALA A 298 -19.66 1.11 -28.66
C ALA A 298 -21.06 1.24 -29.29
N ASP A 299 -21.40 0.32 -30.20
CA ASP A 299 -22.71 0.30 -30.86
C ASP A 299 -23.85 0.03 -29.86
N GLN A 300 -23.63 -0.85 -28.88
CA GLN A 300 -24.64 -1.20 -27.88
C GLN A 300 -24.81 -0.16 -26.77
N THR A 301 -23.71 0.41 -26.28
CA THR A 301 -23.74 1.40 -25.19
C THR A 301 -23.99 2.82 -25.69
N GLY A 302 -23.78 3.06 -26.99
CA GLY A 302 -23.82 4.39 -27.59
C GLY A 302 -22.61 5.26 -27.26
N LEU A 303 -21.60 4.72 -26.56
CA LEU A 303 -20.38 5.41 -26.16
C LEU A 303 -19.33 5.41 -27.28
N GLU A 304 -18.63 6.52 -27.44
CA GLU A 304 -17.37 6.56 -28.18
C GLU A 304 -16.24 6.02 -27.29
N ILE A 305 -15.52 5.01 -27.76
CA ILE A 305 -14.51 4.33 -26.95
C ILE A 305 -13.12 4.77 -27.39
N SER A 306 -12.39 5.45 -26.52
CA SER A 306 -10.96 5.75 -26.70
C SER A 306 -10.12 4.72 -25.96
N VAL A 307 -9.09 4.19 -26.62
CA VAL A 307 -8.18 3.19 -26.04
C VAL A 307 -6.76 3.73 -26.10
N CYS A 308 -6.05 3.65 -24.98
CA CYS A 308 -4.62 3.96 -24.90
C CYS A 308 -3.85 2.76 -24.34
N HIS A 309 -2.88 2.25 -25.11
CA HIS A 309 -2.07 1.12 -24.69
C HIS A 309 -0.78 1.56 -24.00
N PHE A 310 -0.41 0.86 -22.92
CA PHE A 310 0.89 1.02 -22.29
C PHE A 310 2.00 0.41 -23.17
N PRO A 311 3.21 1.00 -23.19
CA PRO A 311 4.34 0.44 -23.93
C PRO A 311 4.69 -1.00 -23.51
N PRO A 312 5.31 -1.81 -24.39
CA PRO A 312 5.74 -3.15 -24.03
C PRO A 312 6.65 -3.17 -22.79
N GLY A 313 6.44 -4.16 -21.91
CA GLY A 313 7.21 -4.28 -20.66
C GLY A 313 6.84 -3.26 -19.59
N THR A 314 5.70 -2.58 -19.71
CA THR A 314 5.27 -1.57 -18.72
C THR A 314 4.00 -1.91 -17.96
N SER A 315 3.56 -3.17 -17.98
CA SER A 315 2.34 -3.66 -17.31
C SER A 315 2.24 -3.25 -15.83
N LYS A 316 3.37 -3.19 -15.12
CA LYS A 316 3.43 -2.71 -13.73
C LYS A 316 2.88 -1.29 -13.55
N TRP A 317 2.90 -0.44 -14.56
CA TRP A 317 2.44 0.94 -14.48
C TRP A 317 0.94 1.09 -14.73
N ASN A 318 0.28 0.02 -15.16
CA ASN A 318 -1.16 0.00 -15.30
C ASN A 318 -1.82 0.10 -13.92
N LYS A 319 -2.74 1.06 -13.73
CA LYS A 319 -3.25 1.40 -12.39
C LYS A 319 -3.96 0.22 -11.72
N ILE A 320 -4.64 -0.62 -12.50
CA ILE A 320 -5.32 -1.83 -12.03
C ILE A 320 -4.39 -2.79 -11.27
N GLU A 321 -3.13 -2.91 -11.67
CA GLU A 321 -2.17 -3.82 -11.01
C GLU A 321 -1.93 -3.42 -9.55
N HIS A 322 -1.77 -2.12 -9.32
CA HIS A 322 -1.49 -1.58 -7.99
C HIS A 322 -2.74 -1.27 -7.17
N ARG A 323 -3.85 -0.89 -7.82
CA ARG A 323 -5.08 -0.44 -7.18
C ARG A 323 -6.12 -1.54 -6.99
N LEU A 324 -6.09 -2.60 -7.79
CA LEU A 324 -7.05 -3.69 -7.70
C LEU A 324 -6.35 -5.02 -7.41
N PHE A 325 -5.45 -5.45 -8.30
CA PHE A 325 -4.87 -6.80 -8.23
C PHE A 325 -3.92 -7.00 -7.04
N SER A 326 -3.18 -5.98 -6.63
CA SER A 326 -2.35 -6.03 -5.41
C SER A 326 -3.17 -6.33 -4.16
N PHE A 327 -4.35 -5.72 -4.01
CA PHE A 327 -5.22 -5.92 -2.86
C PHE A 327 -5.94 -7.26 -2.91
N ILE A 328 -6.40 -7.68 -4.10
CA ILE A 328 -6.96 -9.02 -4.31
C ILE A 328 -5.92 -10.09 -3.93
N THR A 329 -4.68 -9.97 -4.41
CA THR A 329 -3.60 -10.89 -4.02
C THR A 329 -3.34 -10.87 -2.53
N GLN A 330 -3.40 -9.72 -1.85
CA GLN A 330 -3.25 -9.65 -0.39
C GLN A 330 -4.37 -10.39 0.33
N ASN A 331 -5.62 -10.27 -0.13
CA ASN A 331 -6.78 -10.92 0.48
C ASN A 331 -6.83 -12.43 0.23
N TRP A 332 -6.21 -12.91 -0.83
CA TRP A 332 -6.07 -14.34 -1.13
C TRP A 332 -4.96 -15.03 -0.35
N ARG A 333 -4.05 -14.29 0.31
CA ARG A 333 -2.91 -14.88 1.04
C ARG A 333 -3.40 -15.78 2.17
N GLY A 334 -3.08 -17.07 2.06
CA GLY A 334 -3.35 -18.07 3.11
C GLY A 334 -4.75 -18.67 3.08
N LYS A 335 -5.59 -18.33 2.09
CA LYS A 335 -6.92 -18.93 1.88
C LYS A 335 -6.89 -19.89 0.70
N PRO A 336 -7.36 -21.14 0.84
CA PRO A 336 -7.55 -22.01 -0.31
C PRO A 336 -8.70 -21.48 -1.17
N LEU A 337 -8.51 -21.46 -2.48
CA LEU A 337 -9.51 -21.05 -3.47
C LEU A 337 -10.33 -22.27 -3.85
N VAL A 338 -11.10 -22.75 -2.87
CA VAL A 338 -11.80 -24.05 -2.88
C VAL A 338 -12.86 -24.15 -3.98
N SER A 339 -13.48 -23.02 -4.35
CA SER A 339 -14.51 -22.94 -5.39
C SER A 339 -14.51 -21.57 -6.07
N HIS A 340 -15.15 -21.49 -7.25
CA HIS A 340 -15.39 -20.23 -7.97
C HIS A 340 -16.12 -19.19 -7.11
N GLU A 341 -17.11 -19.64 -6.31
CA GLU A 341 -17.85 -18.77 -5.40
C GLU A 341 -16.95 -18.17 -4.31
N VAL A 342 -16.00 -18.96 -3.78
CA VAL A 342 -15.02 -18.45 -2.81
C VAL A 342 -14.11 -17.41 -3.46
N ILE A 343 -13.68 -17.62 -4.70
CA ILE A 343 -12.88 -16.64 -5.45
C ILE A 343 -13.66 -15.33 -5.62
N VAL A 344 -14.90 -15.41 -6.10
CA VAL A 344 -15.79 -14.25 -6.27
C VAL A 344 -16.02 -13.55 -4.94
N ASN A 345 -16.34 -14.26 -3.87
CA ASN A 345 -16.58 -13.65 -2.56
C ASN A 345 -15.32 -12.99 -1.98
N LEU A 346 -14.14 -13.59 -2.18
CA LEU A 346 -12.88 -12.99 -1.72
C LEU A 346 -12.48 -11.75 -2.52
N ILE A 347 -12.78 -11.72 -3.81
CA ILE A 347 -12.58 -10.52 -4.63
C ILE A 347 -13.55 -9.42 -4.16
N ALA A 348 -14.84 -9.73 -4.05
CA ALA A 348 -15.86 -8.77 -3.60
C ALA A 348 -15.60 -8.22 -2.19
N ALA A 349 -15.02 -9.04 -1.30
CA ALA A 349 -14.62 -8.61 0.04
C ALA A 349 -13.40 -7.66 0.06
N THR A 350 -12.79 -7.37 -1.10
CA THR A 350 -11.63 -6.49 -1.19
C THR A 350 -12.04 -5.03 -0.99
N THR A 351 -11.65 -4.51 0.17
CA THR A 351 -11.83 -3.09 0.54
C THR A 351 -10.53 -2.49 1.03
N THR A 352 -10.34 -1.19 0.81
CA THR A 352 -9.17 -0.46 1.30
C THR A 352 -9.61 0.68 2.22
N ARG A 353 -8.66 1.18 3.03
CA ARG A 353 -8.90 2.38 3.85
C ARG A 353 -9.18 3.65 3.04
N THR A 354 -8.86 3.65 1.74
CA THR A 354 -9.13 4.78 0.83
C THR A 354 -10.53 4.72 0.22
N GLY A 355 -11.30 3.66 0.46
CA GLY A 355 -12.66 3.52 -0.05
C GLY A 355 -12.80 2.65 -1.30
N LEU A 356 -11.79 1.85 -1.67
CA LEU A 356 -11.92 0.92 -2.80
C LEU A 356 -13.08 -0.04 -2.56
N HIS A 357 -14.03 -0.07 -3.50
CA HIS A 357 -15.12 -1.03 -3.52
C HIS A 357 -15.01 -1.93 -4.75
N VAL A 358 -14.94 -3.24 -4.53
CA VAL A 358 -14.82 -4.22 -5.61
C VAL A 358 -16.10 -5.05 -5.69
N LYS A 359 -16.67 -5.15 -6.89
CA LYS A 359 -17.70 -6.15 -7.22
C LYS A 359 -17.09 -7.21 -8.11
N SER A 360 -17.58 -8.44 -8.00
CA SER A 360 -17.15 -9.52 -8.87
C SER A 360 -18.27 -10.49 -9.13
N GLN A 361 -18.21 -11.14 -10.28
CA GLN A 361 -19.19 -12.15 -10.68
C GLN A 361 -18.51 -13.25 -11.49
N LEU A 362 -19.03 -14.47 -11.35
CA LEU A 362 -18.66 -15.59 -12.21
C LEU A 362 -19.18 -15.35 -13.63
N ASP A 363 -18.33 -15.63 -14.61
CA ASP A 363 -18.69 -15.66 -16.02
C ASP A 363 -18.57 -17.08 -16.57
N THR A 364 -19.74 -17.69 -16.80
CA THR A 364 -19.90 -19.03 -17.39
C THR A 364 -20.07 -19.00 -18.91
N GLY A 365 -19.85 -17.83 -19.54
CA GLY A 365 -19.87 -17.68 -20.99
C GLY A 365 -18.79 -18.49 -21.69
N THR A 366 -19.06 -18.85 -22.95
CA THR A 366 -18.12 -19.60 -23.80
C THR A 366 -17.39 -18.66 -24.74
N TYR A 367 -16.07 -18.72 -24.72
CA TYR A 367 -15.15 -17.85 -25.44
C TYR A 367 -14.12 -18.67 -26.22
N PRO A 368 -14.49 -19.17 -27.41
CA PRO A 368 -13.61 -20.03 -28.18
C PRO A 368 -12.36 -19.28 -28.67
N LYS A 369 -11.22 -19.97 -28.62
CA LYS A 369 -9.95 -19.46 -29.15
C LYS A 369 -9.92 -19.51 -30.67
N GLY A 370 -9.05 -18.67 -31.25
CA GLY A 370 -8.72 -18.75 -32.68
C GLY A 370 -9.75 -18.14 -33.62
N ILE A 371 -10.71 -17.37 -33.10
CA ILE A 371 -11.61 -16.55 -33.92
C ILE A 371 -10.75 -15.59 -34.75
N LYS A 372 -10.84 -15.74 -36.08
CA LYS A 372 -10.17 -14.87 -37.04
C LYS A 372 -11.14 -13.81 -37.51
N VAL A 373 -10.73 -12.55 -37.43
CA VAL A 373 -11.45 -11.43 -38.02
C VAL A 373 -10.99 -11.26 -39.46
N SER A 374 -11.91 -11.39 -40.41
CA SER A 374 -11.64 -11.18 -41.82
C SER A 374 -11.28 -9.71 -42.10
N LYS A 375 -10.64 -9.45 -43.25
CA LYS A 375 -10.34 -8.06 -43.66
C LYS A 375 -11.62 -7.24 -43.88
N ALA A 376 -12.67 -7.87 -44.41
CA ALA A 376 -13.97 -7.24 -44.62
C ALA A 376 -14.62 -6.82 -43.30
N GLU A 377 -14.68 -7.72 -42.32
CA GLU A 377 -15.20 -7.39 -40.99
C GLU A 377 -14.37 -6.29 -40.31
N PHE A 378 -13.04 -6.36 -40.40
CA PHE A 378 -12.18 -5.35 -39.80
C PHE A 378 -12.39 -3.96 -40.44
N ALA A 379 -12.61 -3.89 -41.75
CA ALA A 379 -12.87 -2.65 -42.46
C ALA A 379 -14.20 -1.97 -42.05
N THR A 380 -15.14 -2.71 -41.47
CA THR A 380 -16.39 -2.13 -40.95
C THR A 380 -16.18 -1.31 -39.66
N ILE A 381 -15.04 -1.45 -38.98
CA ILE A 381 -14.78 -0.77 -37.70
C ILE A 381 -14.51 0.71 -37.96
N ARG A 382 -15.23 1.60 -37.26
CA ARG A 382 -15.03 3.05 -37.28
C ARG A 382 -13.86 3.43 -36.38
N LEU A 383 -12.68 2.92 -36.70
CA LEU A 383 -11.46 3.16 -35.95
C LEU A 383 -10.76 4.41 -36.47
N GLN A 384 -10.48 5.34 -35.56
CA GLN A 384 -9.68 6.53 -35.81
C GLN A 384 -8.39 6.46 -34.98
N PRO A 385 -7.22 6.27 -35.61
CA PRO A 385 -5.95 6.34 -34.89
C PRO A 385 -5.71 7.74 -34.33
N ASP A 386 -5.10 7.83 -33.15
CA ASP A 386 -4.64 9.11 -32.61
C ASP A 386 -3.43 9.62 -33.41
N ALA A 387 -3.23 10.95 -33.43
CA ALA A 387 -2.05 11.57 -34.02
C ALA A 387 -0.77 11.16 -33.30
N PHE A 388 -0.85 10.90 -31.99
CA PHE A 388 0.26 10.43 -31.17
C PHE A 388 0.19 8.91 -30.98
N HIS A 389 1.16 8.16 -31.54
CA HIS A 389 1.19 6.69 -31.51
C HIS A 389 -0.16 6.04 -31.87
N GLY A 390 -0.68 6.31 -33.07
CA GLY A 390 -1.96 5.75 -33.55
C GLY A 390 -2.03 4.22 -33.60
N ASP A 391 -0.90 3.53 -33.47
CA ASP A 391 -0.82 2.09 -33.30
C ASP A 391 -1.15 1.63 -31.86
N TRP A 392 -1.00 2.50 -30.87
CA TRP A 392 -1.29 2.27 -29.44
C TRP A 392 -2.50 3.07 -28.94
N ASN A 393 -2.82 4.19 -29.59
CA ASN A 393 -3.86 5.11 -29.18
C ASN A 393 -4.86 5.24 -30.32
N TYR A 394 -6.13 4.96 -30.07
CA TYR A 394 -7.18 5.05 -31.09
C TYR A 394 -8.55 5.23 -30.46
N SER A 395 -9.47 5.85 -31.20
CA SER A 395 -10.88 5.89 -30.84
C SER A 395 -11.71 5.01 -31.77
N ILE A 396 -12.83 4.51 -31.26
CA ILE A 396 -13.84 3.75 -31.98
C ILE A 396 -15.17 4.46 -31.78
N ALA A 397 -15.67 5.04 -32.87
CA ALA A 397 -16.97 5.69 -32.89
C ALA A 397 -18.08 4.65 -33.08
N ARG A 398 -19.26 4.90 -32.51
CA ARG A 398 -20.44 4.06 -32.76
C ARG A 398 -20.81 4.04 -34.24
N ARG A 399 -21.29 2.90 -34.72
CA ARG A 399 -22.00 2.80 -36.00
C ARG A 399 -23.41 3.33 -35.77
N THR A 400 -23.74 4.34 -36.58
CA THR A 400 -25.09 4.91 -36.70
C THR A 400 -26.02 3.94 -37.37
#